data_AF-A0A8J5X1S4-F1
#
_entry.id   AF-A0A8J5X1S4-F1
#
_cell.length_a   1.000
_cell.length_b   1.000
_cell.length_c   1.000
_cell.angle_alpha   90.00
_cell.angle_beta   90.00
_cell.angle_gamma   90.00
#
_symmetry.space_group_name_H-M   'P 1'
#
loop_
_entity.id
_entity.type
_entity.pdbx_description
1 polymer ?
#
loop_
_entity_poly.entity_id
_entity_poly.type
_entity_poly.pdbx_seq_one_letter_code
_entity_poly.pdbx_strand_id
1 'polypeptide(L)'
;MDPRMRTLHRVMLAAALGGTFLFTMPDGSGPVLALRPELVALQHAAAGKLAPVLARDPEQRLRACARHASGQIHGPETVAAPARNGSLYLINRDNAVRRADPAAGGSYALARGDVAHLGPGRAGGNVVDGERLLVADDLKGLVELDLRTGRASLLTPRHSANDLDLHPSDPPGRARILFSRSTVFPILPARGAHSAYDAMDWYVRCALRGDATGGLYEYNAATLETTELLAGLAFANGAAYSADGAFALVAESSAFRVLRVWLRGANAGAVETFAQGLPGFPDGISRSADGHSFWLAIVAPYSPVVPLLRFRLVRGLLARARPLLNMLKRPLGLVLQLRASDGELIAVYADARGDVVTRADEP
;
A
#
# COMPACT_ATOMS: atom_id res chain seq x y z
N MET A 1 50.00 9.85 25.48
CA MET A 1 50.84 9.09 24.54
C MET A 1 50.38 7.65 24.58
N ASP A 2 49.66 7.27 23.52
CA ASP A 2 49.66 6.00 22.75
C ASP A 2 50.47 4.80 23.33
N PRO A 3 50.22 3.53 22.90
CA PRO A 3 49.01 2.68 22.98
C PRO A 3 49.40 1.17 23.08
N ARG A 4 48.48 0.29 22.64
CA ARG A 4 48.67 -1.02 21.96
C ARG A 4 48.36 -2.29 22.77
N MET A 5 47.33 -2.97 22.24
CA MET A 5 47.17 -4.43 22.11
C MET A 5 46.54 -5.20 23.29
N ARG A 6 45.27 -5.64 23.15
CA ARG A 6 44.80 -6.94 22.57
C ARG A 6 45.10 -8.10 23.55
N THR A 7 44.23 -9.01 23.99
CA THR A 7 42.92 -9.56 23.57
C THR A 7 42.55 -10.62 24.64
N LEU A 8 41.26 -10.84 25.00
CA LEU A 8 40.57 -12.17 24.98
C LEU A 8 39.23 -12.21 25.78
N HIS A 9 38.17 -12.57 25.05
CA HIS A 9 37.03 -13.47 25.35
C HIS A 9 36.07 -13.30 26.57
N ARG A 10 34.81 -12.94 26.23
CA ARG A 10 33.47 -13.55 26.52
C ARG A 10 33.33 -14.41 27.81
N VAL A 11 32.30 -14.29 28.67
CA VAL A 11 30.84 -14.62 28.59
C VAL A 11 30.23 -14.18 29.97
N MET A 12 29.05 -13.55 30.18
CA MET A 12 27.68 -14.12 30.24
C MET A 12 26.69 -13.00 30.72
N LEU A 13 25.53 -12.81 30.07
CA LEU A 13 24.14 -12.97 30.58
C LEU A 13 23.96 -12.82 32.12
N ALA A 14 22.97 -12.13 32.71
CA ALA A 14 21.68 -11.62 32.24
C ALA A 14 21.12 -10.54 33.20
N ALA A 15 20.31 -9.66 32.62
CA ALA A 15 19.04 -9.09 33.12
C ALA A 15 18.98 -8.41 34.50
N ALA A 16 18.85 -7.09 34.49
CA ALA A 16 17.72 -6.33 35.05
C ALA A 16 17.98 -4.82 34.87
N LEU A 17 16.89 -4.03 34.92
CA LEU A 17 16.84 -2.58 35.13
C LEU A 17 16.79 -1.69 33.87
N GLY A 18 15.82 -0.77 33.92
CA GLY A 18 15.58 0.26 32.93
C GLY A 18 16.54 1.45 33.05
N GLY A 19 16.76 2.09 31.89
CA GLY A 19 17.24 3.47 31.66
C GLY A 19 18.65 3.82 32.16
N THR A 20 19.49 4.65 31.53
CA THR A 20 19.55 5.40 30.25
C THR A 20 21.03 5.86 30.14
N PHE A 21 21.66 5.96 28.97
CA PHE A 21 22.23 7.18 28.29
C PHE A 21 23.49 6.75 27.50
N LEU A 22 24.08 7.44 26.51
CA LEU A 22 23.72 8.41 25.45
C LEU A 22 25.01 8.49 24.57
N PHE A 23 24.91 8.60 23.24
CA PHE A 23 26.03 9.11 22.43
C PHE A 23 25.52 10.07 21.35
N THR A 24 26.13 11.25 21.29
CA THR A 24 26.19 12.14 20.11
C THR A 24 27.66 12.36 19.80
N MET A 25 28.05 12.32 18.52
CA MET A 25 29.39 12.67 18.05
C MET A 25 29.29 13.62 16.84
N PRO A 26 30.35 14.41 16.58
CA PRO A 26 30.23 15.83 16.19
C PRO A 26 30.08 16.14 14.68
N ASP A 27 29.90 15.14 13.81
CA ASP A 27 29.97 15.33 12.36
C ASP A 27 28.94 14.48 11.55
N GLY A 28 27.77 15.04 11.29
CA GLY A 28 26.99 14.63 10.11
C GLY A 28 26.00 13.45 10.23
N SER A 29 24.81 13.71 9.69
CA SER A 29 23.88 12.77 9.04
C SER A 29 23.52 11.44 9.71
N GLY A 30 22.35 11.44 10.34
CA GLY A 30 21.48 10.26 10.39
C GLY A 30 20.32 10.44 11.38
N PRO A 31 19.04 10.41 10.95
CA PRO A 31 17.95 10.28 11.88
C PRO A 31 17.83 8.81 12.30
N VAL A 32 17.94 8.54 13.60
CA VAL A 32 17.38 7.32 14.19
C VAL A 32 15.88 7.57 14.29
N LEU A 33 15.09 6.96 13.40
CA LEU A 33 13.64 6.97 13.53
C LEU A 33 13.25 6.08 14.72
N ALA A 34 13.11 6.70 15.89
CA ALA A 34 12.22 6.19 16.90
C ALA A 34 10.80 6.37 16.37
N LEU A 35 10.01 5.30 16.30
CA LEU A 35 8.56 5.41 16.11
C LEU A 35 8.07 6.46 17.11
N ARG A 36 7.50 7.57 16.61
CA ARG A 36 7.02 8.66 17.47
C ARG A 36 6.10 8.04 18.54
N PRO A 37 6.18 8.46 19.82
CA PRO A 37 5.32 7.94 20.88
C PRO A 37 3.82 7.95 20.51
N GLU A 38 3.42 8.94 19.70
CA GLU A 38 2.09 9.08 19.11
C GLU A 38 1.69 7.90 18.22
N LEU A 39 2.59 7.37 17.38
CA LEU A 39 2.33 6.19 16.54
C LEU A 39 2.15 4.92 17.38
N VAL A 40 2.85 4.82 18.51
CA VAL A 40 2.73 3.68 19.45
C VAL A 40 1.43 3.75 20.25
N ALA A 41 0.97 4.95 20.61
CA ALA A 41 -0.33 5.16 21.26
C ALA A 41 -1.49 4.80 20.30
N LEU A 42 -1.39 5.22 19.04
CA LEU A 42 -2.34 4.88 17.96
C LEU A 42 -2.42 3.36 17.72
N GLN A 43 -1.28 2.66 17.80
CA GLN A 43 -1.22 1.20 17.69
C GLN A 43 -1.94 0.46 18.83
N HIS A 44 -1.92 0.97 20.07
CA HIS A 44 -2.65 0.32 21.18
C HIS A 44 -4.16 0.57 21.09
N ALA A 45 -4.58 1.74 20.60
CA ALA A 45 -6.00 2.05 20.38
C ALA A 45 -6.64 1.18 19.28
N ALA A 46 -5.85 0.73 18.29
CA ALA A 46 -6.31 -0.15 17.21
C ALA A 46 -6.57 -1.61 17.65
N ALA A 47 -5.78 -2.13 18.59
CA ALA A 47 -5.83 -3.53 19.03
C ALA A 47 -7.19 -3.97 19.62
N GLY A 48 -7.94 -3.02 20.22
CA GLY A 48 -9.26 -3.26 20.79
C GLY A 48 -10.44 -3.01 19.84
N LYS A 49 -10.19 -2.55 18.60
CA LYS A 49 -11.25 -2.11 17.68
C LYS A 49 -11.72 -3.18 16.70
N LEU A 50 -10.95 -4.24 16.45
CA LEU A 50 -11.37 -5.31 15.53
C LEU A 50 -12.62 -6.05 16.06
N ALA A 51 -12.70 -6.33 17.36
CA ALA A 51 -13.85 -7.02 17.96
C ALA A 51 -15.18 -6.23 17.83
N PRO A 52 -15.27 -4.93 18.18
CA PRO A 52 -16.48 -4.14 17.97
C PRO A 52 -16.77 -3.84 16.48
N VAL A 53 -15.75 -3.74 15.62
CA VAL A 53 -15.90 -3.61 14.15
C VAL A 53 -16.49 -4.89 13.54
N LEU A 54 -16.04 -6.06 13.99
CA LEU A 54 -16.60 -7.36 13.61
C LEU A 54 -17.90 -7.72 14.36
N ALA A 55 -18.26 -6.99 15.42
CA ALA A 55 -19.52 -7.16 16.14
C ALA A 55 -20.67 -6.32 15.57
N ARG A 56 -20.38 -5.38 14.66
CA ARG A 56 -21.39 -4.57 13.93
C ARG A 56 -22.13 -5.36 12.83
N ASP A 57 -22.29 -6.67 13.03
CA ASP A 57 -22.88 -7.61 12.07
C ASP A 57 -22.24 -7.46 10.68
N PRO A 58 -20.97 -7.89 10.50
CA PRO A 58 -20.33 -7.86 9.20
C PRO A 58 -21.13 -8.85 8.37
N GLU A 59 -22.08 -8.33 7.59
CA GLU A 59 -22.72 -9.14 6.58
C GLU A 59 -21.56 -9.83 5.87
N GLN A 60 -21.62 -11.16 5.79
CA GLN A 60 -20.64 -11.98 5.09
C GLN A 60 -20.76 -11.73 3.57
N ARG A 61 -20.93 -10.47 3.17
CA ARG A 61 -21.10 -9.94 1.83
C ARG A 61 -19.91 -10.33 0.96
N LEU A 62 -18.70 -10.40 1.53
CA LEU A 62 -17.55 -10.92 0.79
C LEU A 62 -17.67 -12.42 0.45
N ARG A 63 -18.44 -13.20 1.20
CA ARG A 63 -18.73 -14.61 0.84
C ARG A 63 -19.76 -14.76 -0.25
N ALA A 64 -20.62 -13.74 -0.42
CA ALA A 64 -21.58 -13.69 -1.51
C ALA A 64 -20.92 -13.26 -2.84
N CYS A 65 -19.66 -12.81 -2.80
CA CYS A 65 -18.92 -12.45 -4.01
C CYS A 65 -18.62 -13.70 -4.86
N ALA A 66 -18.84 -13.57 -6.16
CA ALA A 66 -18.37 -14.55 -7.13
C ALA A 66 -16.90 -14.30 -7.44
N ARG A 67 -16.07 -15.35 -7.41
CA ARG A 67 -14.70 -15.26 -7.90
C ARG A 67 -14.67 -15.46 -9.40
N HIS A 68 -13.95 -14.58 -10.09
CA HIS A 68 -13.72 -14.67 -11.53
C HIS A 68 -12.25 -15.04 -11.79
N ALA A 69 -11.99 -15.83 -12.84
CA ALA A 69 -10.64 -16.21 -13.27
C ALA A 69 -9.77 -16.90 -12.18
N SER A 70 -10.36 -17.54 -11.17
CA SER A 70 -9.63 -18.25 -10.12
C SER A 70 -8.69 -19.31 -10.70
N GLY A 71 -7.41 -19.26 -10.30
CA GLY A 71 -6.37 -20.16 -10.80
C GLY A 71 -5.88 -19.86 -12.22
N GLN A 72 -6.42 -18.85 -12.91
CA GLN A 72 -6.02 -18.46 -14.27
C GLN A 72 -5.06 -17.26 -14.28
N ILE A 73 -5.07 -16.47 -13.21
CA ILE A 73 -4.15 -15.34 -12.98
C ILE A 73 -3.61 -15.43 -11.56
N HIS A 74 -2.32 -15.12 -11.39
CA HIS A 74 -1.64 -15.25 -10.10
C HIS A 74 -1.14 -13.89 -9.60
N GLY A 75 -1.55 -13.53 -8.38
CA GLY A 75 -1.13 -12.33 -7.67
C GLY A 75 -1.39 -10.99 -8.35
N PRO A 76 -2.55 -10.74 -8.99
CA PRO A 76 -2.96 -9.37 -9.26
C PRO A 76 -3.19 -8.61 -7.96
N GLU A 77 -2.62 -7.41 -7.84
CA GLU A 77 -2.81 -6.52 -6.66
C GLU A 77 -4.05 -5.64 -6.83
N THR A 78 -4.43 -5.37 -8.07
CA THR A 78 -5.47 -4.40 -8.41
C THR A 78 -6.13 -4.75 -9.73
N VAL A 79 -7.32 -4.17 -9.93
CA VAL A 79 -8.11 -4.27 -11.15
C VAL A 79 -8.48 -2.85 -11.56
N ALA A 80 -8.05 -2.43 -12.74
CA ALA A 80 -8.46 -1.15 -13.27
C ALA A 80 -9.96 -1.16 -13.55
N ALA A 81 -10.62 -0.03 -13.27
CA ALA A 81 -12.01 0.19 -13.65
C ALA A 81 -12.24 -0.15 -15.14
N PRO A 82 -13.46 -0.58 -15.50
CA PRO A 82 -13.74 -1.01 -16.87
C PRO A 82 -13.38 0.07 -17.88
N ALA A 83 -12.68 -0.31 -18.94
CA ALA A 83 -12.53 0.52 -20.12
C ALA A 83 -13.90 0.78 -20.76
N ARG A 84 -13.96 1.67 -21.77
CA ARG A 84 -15.22 2.05 -22.43
C ARG A 84 -16.00 0.86 -23.00
N ASN A 85 -15.31 -0.22 -23.36
CA ASN A 85 -15.89 -1.45 -23.87
C ASN A 85 -16.31 -2.45 -22.76
N GLY A 86 -16.17 -2.07 -21.48
CA GLY A 86 -16.44 -2.89 -20.32
C GLY A 86 -15.30 -3.85 -19.94
N SER A 87 -14.18 -3.89 -20.68
CA SER A 87 -13.06 -4.76 -20.34
C SER A 87 -12.32 -4.29 -19.09
N LEU A 88 -11.93 -5.23 -18.24
CA LEU A 88 -11.04 -5.02 -17.11
C LEU A 88 -9.60 -5.34 -17.48
N TYR A 89 -8.66 -4.63 -16.85
CA TYR A 89 -7.23 -4.89 -17.00
C TYR A 89 -6.63 -5.23 -15.64
N LEU A 90 -5.97 -6.39 -15.59
CA LEU A 90 -5.30 -6.91 -14.41
C LEU A 90 -3.82 -7.06 -14.71
N ILE A 91 -2.97 -6.94 -13.70
CA ILE A 91 -1.53 -7.12 -13.85
C ILE A 91 -1.08 -8.18 -12.87
N ASN A 92 -0.52 -9.28 -13.37
CA ASN A 92 -0.13 -10.41 -12.52
C ASN A 92 1.20 -10.15 -11.78
N ARG A 93 1.63 -11.12 -10.97
CA ARG A 93 2.91 -11.06 -10.23
C ARG A 93 4.15 -10.90 -11.11
N ASP A 94 4.10 -11.36 -12.34
CA ASP A 94 5.21 -11.29 -13.29
C ASP A 94 5.15 -10.02 -14.15
N ASN A 95 4.29 -9.05 -13.80
CA ASN A 95 4.11 -7.79 -14.54
C ASN A 95 3.54 -8.00 -15.98
N ALA A 96 2.86 -9.10 -16.22
CA ALA A 96 2.08 -9.34 -17.43
C ALA A 96 0.67 -8.74 -17.29
N VAL A 97 0.26 -7.97 -18.29
CA VAL A 97 -1.04 -7.32 -18.35
C VAL A 97 -2.03 -8.28 -19.00
N ARG A 98 -3.11 -8.60 -18.29
CA ARG A 98 -4.20 -9.46 -18.75
C ARG A 98 -5.46 -8.63 -18.94
N ARG A 99 -6.25 -8.99 -19.95
CA ARG A 99 -7.57 -8.42 -20.20
C ARG A 99 -8.64 -9.42 -19.78
N ALA A 100 -9.67 -8.96 -19.08
CA ALA A 100 -10.87 -9.74 -18.83
C ALA A 100 -12.07 -9.02 -19.46
N ASP A 101 -12.82 -9.73 -20.29
CA ASP A 101 -13.94 -9.17 -21.06
C ASP A 101 -15.28 -9.56 -20.39
N PRO A 102 -16.31 -8.69 -20.44
CA PRO A 102 -17.63 -9.03 -19.92
C PRO A 102 -18.19 -10.30 -20.57
N ALA A 103 -18.80 -11.15 -19.75
CA ALA A 103 -19.43 -12.40 -20.15
C ALA A 103 -20.88 -12.47 -19.60
N ALA A 104 -21.60 -13.52 -19.98
CA ALA A 104 -23.00 -13.70 -19.59
C ALA A 104 -23.18 -13.70 -18.06
N GLY A 105 -24.31 -13.17 -17.60
CA GLY A 105 -24.67 -13.14 -16.17
C GLY A 105 -23.84 -12.17 -15.32
N GLY A 106 -23.20 -11.16 -15.92
CA GLY A 106 -22.37 -10.19 -15.19
C GLY A 106 -20.99 -10.72 -14.78
N SER A 107 -20.57 -11.85 -15.35
CA SER A 107 -19.25 -12.43 -15.12
C SER A 107 -18.18 -11.84 -16.04
N TYR A 108 -16.92 -12.12 -15.74
CA TYR A 108 -15.79 -11.75 -16.60
C TYR A 108 -15.01 -12.99 -17.04
N ALA A 109 -14.63 -13.02 -18.31
CA ALA A 109 -13.81 -14.07 -18.91
C ALA A 109 -12.43 -13.53 -19.27
N LEU A 110 -11.38 -14.23 -18.83
CA LEU A 110 -10.01 -13.83 -19.12
C LEU A 110 -9.69 -14.09 -20.60
N ALA A 111 -9.21 -13.06 -21.29
CA ALA A 111 -8.74 -13.18 -22.67
C ALA A 111 -7.53 -14.13 -22.74
N ARG A 112 -7.37 -14.77 -23.91
CA ARG A 112 -6.22 -15.64 -24.19
C ARG A 112 -4.96 -14.78 -24.40
N GLY A 113 -3.90 -15.16 -23.70
CA GLY A 113 -2.61 -14.47 -23.77
C GLY A 113 -2.55 -13.18 -22.95
N ASP A 114 -1.40 -12.53 -23.06
CA ASP A 114 -1.10 -11.27 -22.40
C ASP A 114 -1.26 -10.12 -23.38
N VAL A 115 -1.79 -9.00 -22.91
CA VAL A 115 -1.89 -7.75 -23.70
C VAL A 115 -0.50 -7.16 -23.91
N ALA A 116 0.30 -7.16 -22.84
CA ALA A 116 1.67 -6.67 -22.83
C ALA A 116 2.42 -7.23 -21.62
N HIS A 117 3.74 -7.14 -21.65
CA HIS A 117 4.59 -7.45 -20.50
C HIS A 117 5.38 -6.20 -20.12
N LEU A 118 5.19 -5.70 -18.90
CA LEU A 118 5.78 -4.42 -18.46
C LEU A 118 7.27 -4.53 -18.08
N GLY A 119 7.81 -5.75 -18.10
CA GLY A 119 9.20 -6.03 -17.73
C GLY A 119 9.38 -6.15 -16.22
N PRO A 120 10.63 -6.09 -15.72
CA PRO A 120 10.93 -6.20 -14.30
C PRO A 120 10.20 -5.15 -13.47
N GLY A 121 9.70 -5.54 -12.31
CA GLY A 121 9.03 -4.66 -11.35
C GLY A 121 7.86 -5.36 -10.67
N ARG A 122 7.08 -4.57 -9.95
CA ARG A 122 5.83 -5.02 -9.34
C ARG A 122 4.82 -3.88 -9.48
N ALA A 123 3.81 -4.09 -10.32
CA ALA A 123 2.67 -3.20 -10.38
C ALA A 123 1.83 -3.35 -9.11
N GLY A 124 1.61 -2.24 -8.39
CA GLY A 124 0.74 -2.18 -7.21
C GLY A 124 -0.61 -1.51 -7.49
N GLY A 125 -0.67 -0.59 -8.46
CA GLY A 125 -1.88 0.14 -8.84
C GLY A 125 -2.01 0.31 -10.36
N ASN A 126 -3.23 0.34 -10.89
CA ASN A 126 -3.49 0.61 -12.30
C ASN A 126 -4.86 1.26 -12.54
N VAL A 127 -4.92 2.12 -13.56
CA VAL A 127 -6.16 2.80 -13.97
C VAL A 127 -6.17 2.99 -15.48
N VAL A 128 -7.36 2.82 -16.08
CA VAL A 128 -7.55 3.07 -17.52
C VAL A 128 -7.83 4.56 -17.74
N ASP A 129 -7.09 5.15 -18.66
CA ASP A 129 -7.23 6.53 -19.11
C ASP A 129 -7.44 6.58 -20.63
N GLY A 130 -8.70 6.39 -21.06
CA GLY A 130 -9.04 6.26 -22.47
C GLY A 130 -8.44 4.99 -23.09
N GLU A 131 -7.54 5.13 -24.06
CA GLU A 131 -6.83 4.02 -24.73
C GLU A 131 -5.48 3.70 -24.08
N ARG A 132 -5.27 4.18 -22.85
CA ARG A 132 -4.04 4.03 -22.10
C ARG A 132 -4.32 3.31 -20.79
N LEU A 133 -3.38 2.50 -20.35
CA LEU A 133 -3.35 1.95 -19.01
C LEU A 133 -2.19 2.59 -18.27
N LEU A 134 -2.51 3.36 -17.23
CA LEU A 134 -1.54 3.95 -16.33
C LEU A 134 -1.29 2.97 -15.19
N VAL A 135 -0.02 2.76 -14.85
CA VAL A 135 0.42 1.74 -13.89
C VAL A 135 1.42 2.36 -12.92
N ALA A 136 1.19 2.13 -11.63
CA ALA A 136 2.13 2.41 -10.55
C ALA A 136 2.98 1.16 -10.32
N ASP A 137 4.27 1.27 -10.59
CA ASP A 137 5.24 0.19 -10.40
C ASP A 137 6.28 0.54 -9.32
N ASP A 138 6.42 -0.34 -8.34
CA ASP A 138 7.29 -0.14 -7.17
C ASP A 138 8.78 -0.04 -7.53
N LEU A 139 9.17 -0.53 -8.71
CA LEU A 139 10.54 -0.44 -9.20
C LEU A 139 10.71 0.75 -10.16
N LYS A 140 9.78 0.91 -11.11
CA LYS A 140 9.95 1.82 -12.26
C LYS A 140 9.32 3.19 -12.06
N GLY A 141 8.32 3.32 -11.19
CA GLY A 141 7.49 4.51 -11.07
C GLY A 141 6.21 4.44 -11.91
N LEU A 142 5.79 5.58 -12.44
CA LEU A 142 4.61 5.63 -13.31
C LEU A 142 4.96 5.16 -14.72
N VAL A 143 4.24 4.13 -15.17
CA VAL A 143 4.33 3.54 -16.50
C VAL A 143 3.02 3.81 -17.25
N GLU A 144 3.11 4.25 -18.49
CA GLU A 144 1.98 4.33 -19.41
C GLU A 144 2.09 3.17 -20.41
N LEU A 145 1.00 2.43 -20.58
CA LEU A 145 0.86 1.40 -21.61
C LEU A 145 -0.19 1.85 -22.62
N ASP A 146 0.20 1.96 -23.88
CA ASP A 146 -0.74 2.14 -24.99
C ASP A 146 -1.45 0.81 -25.28
N LEU A 147 -2.77 0.77 -25.07
CA LEU A 147 -3.57 -0.46 -25.20
C LEU A 147 -3.79 -0.89 -26.66
N ARG A 148 -3.56 0.01 -27.63
CA ARG A 148 -3.70 -0.29 -29.06
C ARG A 148 -2.44 -0.95 -29.62
N THR A 149 -1.28 -0.49 -29.16
CA THR A 149 0.03 -0.93 -29.67
C THR A 149 0.75 -1.92 -28.74
N GLY A 150 0.34 -2.00 -27.48
CA GLY A 150 1.01 -2.79 -26.45
C GLY A 150 2.35 -2.20 -25.99
N ARG A 151 2.67 -0.96 -26.38
CA ARG A 151 3.94 -0.30 -26.05
C ARG A 151 3.87 0.39 -24.70
N ALA A 152 4.83 0.07 -23.82
CA ALA A 152 5.00 0.74 -22.53
C ALA A 152 6.05 1.86 -22.59
N SER A 153 5.81 2.95 -21.86
CA SER A 153 6.71 4.10 -21.68
C SER A 153 6.72 4.54 -20.21
N LEU A 154 7.77 5.25 -19.78
CA LEU A 154 7.89 5.78 -18.42
C LEU A 154 7.44 7.25 -18.41
N LEU A 155 6.60 7.61 -17.44
CA LEU A 155 6.14 8.99 -17.23
C LEU A 155 7.04 9.73 -16.23
N THR A 156 7.42 9.07 -15.12
CA THR A 156 8.34 9.63 -14.13
C THR A 156 9.35 8.58 -13.65
N PRO A 157 10.61 8.62 -14.13
CA PRO A 157 11.62 7.61 -13.76
C PRO A 157 12.25 7.87 -12.38
N ARG A 158 11.91 8.98 -11.72
CA ARG A 158 12.59 9.44 -10.49
C ARG A 158 11.95 8.93 -9.20
N HIS A 159 10.70 8.48 -9.26
CA HIS A 159 9.92 8.07 -8.10
C HIS A 159 9.32 6.69 -8.37
N SER A 160 9.52 5.74 -7.47
CA SER A 160 8.70 4.52 -7.45
C SER A 160 7.25 4.89 -7.13
N ALA A 161 6.32 4.07 -7.60
CA ALA A 161 4.89 4.27 -7.38
C ALA A 161 4.25 2.96 -6.91
N ASN A 162 3.42 3.01 -5.88
CA ASN A 162 2.75 1.83 -5.33
C ASN A 162 1.29 1.78 -5.78
N ASP A 163 0.54 2.86 -5.61
CA ASP A 163 -0.84 3.00 -6.07
C ASP A 163 -1.06 4.33 -6.81
N LEU A 164 -2.14 4.46 -7.57
CA LEU A 164 -2.49 5.71 -8.24
C LEU A 164 -3.99 5.95 -8.42
N ASP A 165 -4.35 7.23 -8.60
CA ASP A 165 -5.68 7.68 -9.01
C ASP A 165 -5.60 8.87 -9.97
N LEU A 166 -6.65 9.09 -10.75
CA LEU A 166 -6.76 10.19 -11.70
C LEU A 166 -7.62 11.32 -11.13
N HIS A 167 -7.19 12.55 -11.40
CA HIS A 167 -7.96 13.72 -10.98
C HIS A 167 -9.34 13.71 -11.67
N PRO A 168 -10.46 13.75 -10.91
CA PRO A 168 -11.80 13.44 -11.43
C PRO A 168 -12.33 14.46 -12.44
N SER A 169 -11.82 15.69 -12.40
CA SER A 169 -12.26 16.76 -13.30
C SER A 169 -11.38 16.92 -14.54
N ASP A 170 -10.27 16.19 -14.63
CA ASP A 170 -9.34 16.36 -15.74
C ASP A 170 -9.75 15.45 -16.91
N PRO A 171 -9.59 15.91 -18.17
CA PRO A 171 -9.97 15.11 -19.31
C PRO A 171 -9.02 13.92 -19.51
N PRO A 172 -9.52 12.80 -20.08
CA PRO A 172 -8.71 11.65 -20.36
C PRO A 172 -7.46 11.98 -21.18
N GLY A 173 -6.33 11.43 -20.77
CA GLY A 173 -5.05 11.57 -21.45
C GLY A 173 -4.28 12.86 -21.15
N ARG A 174 -4.84 13.74 -20.31
CA ARG A 174 -4.19 14.93 -19.74
C ARG A 174 -4.43 15.04 -18.24
N ALA A 175 -4.91 13.96 -17.61
CA ALA A 175 -5.23 13.97 -16.20
C ALA A 175 -3.98 14.14 -15.34
N ARG A 176 -4.11 14.91 -14.26
CA ARG A 176 -3.19 14.79 -13.14
C ARG A 176 -3.32 13.41 -12.51
N ILE A 177 -2.18 12.82 -12.19
CA ILE A 177 -2.07 11.47 -11.64
C ILE A 177 -1.59 11.63 -10.20
N LEU A 178 -2.45 11.30 -9.24
CA LEU A 178 -2.03 11.13 -7.85
C LEU A 178 -1.39 9.75 -7.72
N PHE A 179 -0.26 9.66 -7.03
CA PHE A 179 0.34 8.36 -6.74
C PHE A 179 1.04 8.37 -5.39
N SER A 180 1.00 7.21 -4.75
CA SER A 180 1.73 6.96 -3.52
C SER A 180 3.10 6.37 -3.82
N ARG A 181 4.04 6.60 -2.92
CA ARG A 181 5.34 5.93 -2.90
C ARG A 181 5.53 5.28 -1.55
N SER A 182 5.55 3.95 -1.50
CA SER A 182 5.73 3.18 -0.27
C SER A 182 6.99 3.57 0.49
N THR A 183 8.12 3.73 -0.20
CA THR A 183 9.40 4.11 0.40
C THR A 183 10.37 4.65 -0.66
N VAL A 184 11.41 5.37 -0.23
CA VAL A 184 12.50 5.78 -1.14
C VAL A 184 13.39 4.63 -1.60
N PHE A 185 13.40 3.53 -0.86
CA PHE A 185 14.27 2.41 -1.16
C PHE A 185 13.69 1.57 -2.31
N PRO A 186 14.52 1.09 -3.25
CA PRO A 186 14.04 0.27 -4.35
C PRO A 186 13.62 -1.12 -3.85
N ILE A 187 12.52 -1.63 -4.39
CA ILE A 187 12.13 -3.03 -4.19
C ILE A 187 13.22 -3.96 -4.77
N LEU A 188 13.52 -5.02 -4.03
CA LEU A 188 14.51 -6.01 -4.45
C LEU A 188 13.82 -7.22 -5.08
N PRO A 189 14.46 -7.88 -6.06
CA PRO A 189 13.96 -9.14 -6.59
C PRO A 189 13.89 -10.19 -5.46
N ALA A 190 12.90 -11.08 -5.56
CA ALA A 190 12.71 -12.19 -4.67
C ALA A 190 13.95 -13.10 -4.67
N ARG A 191 14.30 -13.65 -3.50
CA ARG A 191 15.48 -14.51 -3.38
C ARG A 191 15.38 -15.71 -4.32
N GLY A 192 16.39 -15.86 -5.18
CA GLY A 192 16.46 -16.97 -6.14
C GLY A 192 15.64 -16.76 -7.42
N ALA A 193 15.02 -15.59 -7.62
CA ALA A 193 14.32 -15.24 -8.85
C ALA A 193 14.93 -13.98 -9.47
N HIS A 194 15.21 -14.00 -10.77
CA HIS A 194 15.82 -12.87 -11.48
C HIS A 194 14.80 -11.81 -11.94
N SER A 195 13.49 -12.09 -11.83
CA SER A 195 12.42 -11.22 -12.35
C SER A 195 11.14 -11.18 -11.51
N ALA A 196 11.06 -11.95 -10.42
CA ALA A 196 9.90 -11.93 -9.53
C ALA A 196 10.16 -10.98 -8.37
N TYR A 197 9.24 -10.07 -8.10
CA TYR A 197 9.31 -9.13 -6.98
C TYR A 197 8.25 -9.51 -5.94
N ASP A 198 8.55 -9.28 -4.66
CA ASP A 198 7.64 -9.64 -3.56
C ASP A 198 7.32 -8.39 -2.73
N ALA A 199 6.19 -7.77 -3.05
CA ALA A 199 5.72 -6.55 -2.38
C ALA A 199 5.51 -6.78 -0.88
N MET A 200 5.00 -7.94 -0.48
CA MET A 200 4.80 -8.27 0.93
C MET A 200 6.12 -8.48 1.66
N ASP A 201 7.10 -9.13 1.01
CA ASP A 201 8.46 -9.20 1.53
C ASP A 201 9.04 -7.79 1.68
N TRP A 202 8.79 -6.92 0.72
CA TRP A 202 9.27 -5.55 0.78
C TRP A 202 8.64 -4.75 1.92
N TYR A 203 7.33 -4.80 2.05
CA TYR A 203 6.54 -4.21 3.12
C TYR A 203 7.08 -4.57 4.50
N VAL A 204 7.23 -5.87 4.78
CA VAL A 204 7.71 -6.36 6.08
C VAL A 204 9.14 -5.87 6.36
N ARG A 205 10.00 -5.72 5.34
CA ARG A 205 11.34 -5.14 5.55
C ARG A 205 11.27 -3.66 5.94
N CYS A 206 10.40 -2.89 5.29
CA CYS A 206 10.19 -1.48 5.64
C CYS A 206 9.65 -1.34 7.08
N ALA A 207 8.67 -2.17 7.45
CA ALA A 207 8.15 -2.21 8.82
C ALA A 207 9.24 -2.59 9.86
N LEU A 208 10.08 -3.57 9.56
CA LEU A 208 11.19 -3.98 10.43
C LEU A 208 12.34 -2.97 10.46
N ARG A 209 12.55 -2.18 9.41
CA ARG A 209 13.47 -1.04 9.44
C ARG A 209 12.86 0.16 10.17
N GLY A 210 11.53 0.19 10.30
CA GLY A 210 10.79 1.28 10.92
C GLY A 210 11.02 2.58 10.15
N ASP A 211 11.10 2.50 8.83
CA ASP A 211 11.35 3.66 7.97
C ASP A 211 10.03 4.40 7.71
N ALA A 212 10.09 5.73 7.69
CA ALA A 212 8.99 6.60 7.28
C ALA A 212 9.49 7.53 6.17
N THR A 213 9.76 6.93 5.01
CA THR A 213 10.32 7.61 3.83
C THR A 213 9.36 7.59 2.65
N GLY A 214 8.14 7.09 2.82
CA GLY A 214 7.11 7.15 1.80
C GLY A 214 6.58 8.57 1.62
N GLY A 215 5.79 8.75 0.57
CA GLY A 215 5.18 10.03 0.25
C GLY A 215 3.98 9.90 -0.68
N LEU A 216 3.29 11.02 -0.85
CA LEU A 216 2.19 11.22 -1.78
C LEU A 216 2.62 12.28 -2.80
N TYR A 217 2.42 11.99 -4.08
CA TYR A 217 2.90 12.80 -5.19
C TYR A 217 1.78 13.02 -6.20
N GLU A 218 1.84 14.14 -6.91
CA GLU A 218 1.01 14.43 -8.06
C GLU A 218 1.89 14.62 -9.30
N TYR A 219 1.60 13.89 -10.37
CA TYR A 219 2.22 14.07 -11.67
C TYR A 219 1.25 14.82 -12.59
N ASN A 220 1.71 15.92 -13.18
CA ASN A 220 0.94 16.69 -14.14
C ASN A 220 1.38 16.32 -15.56
N ALA A 221 0.52 15.60 -16.29
CA ALA A 221 0.81 15.16 -17.65
C ALA A 221 0.95 16.31 -18.67
N ALA A 222 0.44 17.52 -18.36
CA ALA A 222 0.57 18.67 -19.24
C ALA A 222 1.92 19.39 -19.08
N THR A 223 2.46 19.46 -17.85
CA THR A 223 3.76 20.12 -17.57
C THR A 223 4.91 19.11 -17.47
N LEU A 224 4.60 17.81 -17.37
CA LEU A 224 5.54 16.72 -17.11
C LEU A 224 6.26 16.83 -15.76
N GLU A 225 5.68 17.60 -14.83
CA GLU A 225 6.25 17.83 -13.50
C GLU A 225 5.64 16.88 -12.47
N THR A 226 6.46 16.49 -11.49
CA THR A 226 6.03 15.73 -10.32
C THR A 226 6.15 16.62 -9.08
N THR A 227 5.07 16.82 -8.35
CA THR A 227 5.02 17.58 -7.10
C THR A 227 4.87 16.64 -5.92
N GLU A 228 5.68 16.82 -4.87
CA GLU A 228 5.51 16.12 -3.60
C GLU A 228 4.45 16.84 -2.76
N LEU A 229 3.32 16.16 -2.51
CA LEU A 229 2.21 16.69 -1.72
C LEU A 229 2.42 16.43 -0.23
N LEU A 230 3.00 15.28 0.13
CA LEU A 230 3.29 14.89 1.50
C LEU A 230 4.44 13.90 1.53
N ALA A 231 5.38 14.08 2.47
CA ALA A 231 6.51 13.18 2.70
C ALA A 231 6.52 12.63 4.11
N GLY A 232 7.42 11.67 4.36
CA GLY A 232 7.67 11.15 5.70
C GLY A 232 6.63 10.13 6.16
N LEU A 233 6.00 9.43 5.22
CA LEU A 233 4.95 8.45 5.49
C LEU A 233 5.54 7.06 5.77
N ALA A 234 5.00 6.38 6.78
CA ALA A 234 5.35 5.02 7.18
C ALA A 234 4.66 3.99 6.29
N PHE A 235 5.23 3.79 5.09
CA PHE A 235 4.70 2.96 4.02
C PHE A 235 3.39 3.53 3.44
N ALA A 236 3.51 4.49 2.51
CA ALA A 236 2.38 5.08 1.81
C ALA A 236 1.87 4.13 0.73
N ASN A 237 0.65 3.63 0.90
CA ASN A 237 0.14 2.49 0.16
C ASN A 237 -0.94 2.90 -0.83
N GLY A 238 -2.22 2.97 -0.44
CA GLY A 238 -3.27 3.45 -1.33
C GLY A 238 -3.29 4.97 -1.49
N ALA A 239 -3.73 5.47 -2.65
CA ALA A 239 -3.94 6.89 -2.92
C ALA A 239 -5.25 7.14 -3.69
N ALA A 240 -6.04 8.14 -3.28
CA ALA A 240 -7.29 8.48 -3.97
C ALA A 240 -7.64 9.97 -3.88
N TYR A 241 -8.25 10.52 -4.93
CA TYR A 241 -8.88 11.83 -4.90
C TYR A 241 -10.31 11.76 -4.34
N SER A 242 -10.69 12.82 -3.63
CA SER A 242 -12.09 13.20 -3.43
C SER A 242 -12.84 13.37 -4.76
N ALA A 243 -14.16 13.21 -4.73
CA ALA A 243 -15.01 13.24 -5.93
C ALA A 243 -14.91 14.56 -6.72
N ASP A 244 -14.71 15.66 -6.01
CA ASP A 244 -14.61 16.99 -6.57
C ASP A 244 -13.16 17.45 -6.79
N GLY A 245 -12.17 16.64 -6.41
CA GLY A 245 -10.75 16.97 -6.47
C GLY A 245 -10.31 17.98 -5.39
N ALA A 246 -11.08 18.19 -4.33
CA ALA A 246 -10.72 19.15 -3.29
C ALA A 246 -9.58 18.71 -2.38
N PHE A 247 -9.50 17.41 -2.13
CA PHE A 247 -8.47 16.77 -1.32
C PHE A 247 -8.03 15.43 -1.91
N ALA A 248 -6.84 14.99 -1.51
CA ALA A 248 -6.32 13.65 -1.73
C ALA A 248 -6.24 12.89 -0.41
N LEU A 249 -6.38 11.56 -0.48
CA LEU A 249 -6.18 10.63 0.62
C LEU A 249 -4.95 9.77 0.37
N VAL A 250 -4.28 9.41 1.46
CA VAL A 250 -3.20 8.41 1.45
C VAL A 250 -3.35 7.45 2.63
N ALA A 251 -3.33 6.16 2.34
CA ALA A 251 -3.31 5.10 3.34
C ALA A 251 -1.86 4.88 3.84
N GLU A 252 -1.63 5.04 5.14
CA GLU A 252 -0.31 4.85 5.76
C GLU A 252 -0.30 3.52 6.52
N SER A 253 0.17 2.45 5.86
CA SER A 253 0.01 1.07 6.33
C SER A 253 0.59 0.85 7.72
N SER A 254 1.84 1.30 7.96
CA SER A 254 2.53 1.03 9.23
C SER A 254 2.03 1.91 10.39
N ALA A 255 1.24 2.94 10.08
CA ALA A 255 0.64 3.86 11.05
C ALA A 255 -0.85 3.61 11.31
N PHE A 256 -1.47 2.63 10.63
CA PHE A 256 -2.87 2.23 10.83
C PHE A 256 -3.88 3.38 10.68
N ARG A 257 -3.63 4.26 9.70
CA ARG A 257 -4.46 5.45 9.46
C ARG A 257 -4.51 5.82 7.97
N VAL A 258 -5.48 6.68 7.65
CA VAL A 258 -5.59 7.40 6.38
C VAL A 258 -5.44 8.88 6.68
N LEU A 259 -4.61 9.57 5.91
CA LEU A 259 -4.43 11.02 5.99
C LEU A 259 -5.14 11.70 4.83
N ARG A 260 -5.65 12.91 5.07
CA ARG A 260 -6.22 13.82 4.08
C ARG A 260 -5.28 14.98 3.85
N VAL A 261 -4.99 15.27 2.58
CA VAL A 261 -4.24 16.44 2.13
C VAL A 261 -5.17 17.32 1.30
N TRP A 262 -5.42 18.54 1.77
CA TRP A 262 -6.25 19.50 1.03
C TRP A 262 -5.46 20.06 -0.16
N LEU A 263 -6.03 19.99 -1.36
CA LEU A 263 -5.38 20.44 -2.59
C LEU A 263 -5.85 21.84 -3.02
N ARG A 264 -7.04 22.25 -2.59
CA ARG A 264 -7.64 23.55 -2.90
C ARG A 264 -8.48 24.10 -1.75
N GLY A 265 -8.97 25.31 -1.94
CA GLY A 265 -9.78 26.03 -0.94
C GLY A 265 -8.92 26.66 0.14
N ALA A 266 -9.57 27.16 1.20
CA ALA A 266 -8.89 27.90 2.27
C ALA A 266 -7.86 27.06 3.04
N ASN A 267 -7.99 25.73 3.01
CA ASN A 267 -7.12 24.79 3.71
C ASN A 267 -6.04 24.17 2.81
N ALA A 268 -5.84 24.64 1.57
CA ALA A 268 -4.89 24.04 0.65
C ALA A 268 -3.49 23.87 1.27
N GLY A 269 -2.91 22.68 1.15
CA GLY A 269 -1.66 22.26 1.77
C GLY A 269 -1.79 21.73 3.21
N ALA A 270 -2.94 21.90 3.87
CA ALA A 270 -3.16 21.35 5.20
C ALA A 270 -3.31 19.82 5.15
N VAL A 271 -2.76 19.18 6.17
CA VAL A 271 -2.81 17.72 6.35
C VAL A 271 -3.54 17.40 7.65
N GLU A 272 -4.48 16.48 7.59
CA GLU A 272 -5.21 16.02 8.77
C GLU A 272 -5.47 14.53 8.74
N THR A 273 -5.88 13.98 9.88
CA THR A 273 -6.24 12.57 9.98
C THR A 273 -7.67 12.38 9.48
N PHE A 274 -7.81 11.57 8.43
CA PHE A 274 -9.12 11.22 7.86
C PHE A 274 -9.75 10.03 8.59
N ALA A 275 -8.98 8.98 8.81
CA ALA A 275 -9.40 7.81 9.57
C ALA A 275 -8.20 7.27 10.39
N GLN A 276 -8.44 6.84 11.63
CA GLN A 276 -7.37 6.35 12.51
C GLN A 276 -7.81 5.23 13.44
N GLY A 277 -6.81 4.46 13.90
CA GLY A 277 -7.05 3.29 14.74
C GLY A 277 -7.77 2.21 13.94
N LEU A 278 -7.33 2.00 12.71
CA LEU A 278 -7.88 0.98 11.83
C LEU A 278 -7.61 -0.43 12.40
N PRO A 279 -8.49 -1.41 12.13
CA PRO A 279 -8.40 -2.75 12.71
C PRO A 279 -7.23 -3.61 12.17
N GLY A 280 -6.47 -3.07 11.22
CA GLY A 280 -5.35 -3.72 10.56
C GLY A 280 -4.60 -2.75 9.66
N PHE A 281 -3.68 -3.28 8.88
CA PHE A 281 -2.82 -2.48 8.00
C PHE A 281 -3.63 -2.03 6.77
N PRO A 282 -3.87 -0.71 6.60
CA PRO A 282 -4.55 -0.21 5.42
C PRO A 282 -3.69 -0.39 4.17
N ASP A 283 -4.35 -0.66 3.06
CA ASP A 283 -3.74 -0.97 1.77
C ASP A 283 -4.31 -0.04 0.69
N GLY A 284 -4.78 -0.57 -0.44
CA GLY A 284 -5.47 0.21 -1.47
C GLY A 284 -6.70 0.96 -0.95
N ILE A 285 -6.87 2.20 -1.41
CA ILE A 285 -8.05 3.03 -1.14
C ILE A 285 -8.64 3.53 -2.45
N SER A 286 -9.94 3.37 -2.66
CA SER A 286 -10.61 3.81 -3.88
C SER A 286 -11.91 4.55 -3.59
N ARG A 287 -12.22 5.55 -4.41
CA ARG A 287 -13.46 6.31 -4.29
C ARG A 287 -14.65 5.47 -4.77
N SER A 288 -15.78 5.52 -4.07
CA SER A 288 -17.02 4.92 -4.56
C SER A 288 -17.55 5.63 -5.81
N ALA A 289 -18.32 4.92 -6.63
CA ALA A 289 -18.84 5.47 -7.90
C ALA A 289 -19.76 6.70 -7.70
N ASP A 290 -20.47 6.78 -6.57
CA ASP A 290 -21.30 7.94 -6.20
C ASP A 290 -20.50 9.10 -5.57
N GLY A 291 -19.21 8.90 -5.28
CA GLY A 291 -18.33 9.89 -4.68
C GLY A 291 -18.59 10.18 -3.20
N HIS A 292 -19.54 9.50 -2.55
CA HIS A 292 -19.92 9.76 -1.15
C HIS A 292 -19.13 8.94 -0.13
N SER A 293 -18.33 7.98 -0.59
CA SER A 293 -17.53 7.12 0.28
C SER A 293 -16.21 6.68 -0.37
N PHE A 294 -15.38 6.04 0.42
CA PHE A 294 -14.14 5.39 0.01
C PHE A 294 -14.12 3.95 0.48
N TRP A 295 -13.69 3.04 -0.40
CA TRP A 295 -13.38 1.66 -0.08
C TRP A 295 -11.93 1.57 0.35
N LEU A 296 -11.67 0.96 1.50
CA LEU A 296 -10.33 0.77 2.04
C LEU A 296 -10.09 -0.71 2.31
N ALA A 297 -9.10 -1.29 1.64
CA ALA A 297 -8.67 -2.66 1.90
C ALA A 297 -7.80 -2.73 3.17
N ILE A 298 -7.97 -3.82 3.92
CA ILE A 298 -7.11 -4.15 5.07
C ILE A 298 -6.41 -5.48 4.78
N VAL A 299 -5.09 -5.43 4.54
CA VAL A 299 -4.31 -6.58 4.07
C VAL A 299 -4.06 -7.63 5.15
N ALA A 300 -3.96 -7.18 6.41
CA ALA A 300 -3.82 -8.08 7.54
C ALA A 300 -4.40 -7.44 8.81
N PRO A 301 -4.99 -8.25 9.70
CA PRO A 301 -5.45 -7.75 10.99
C PRO A 301 -4.28 -7.29 11.84
N TYR A 302 -4.59 -6.45 12.80
CA TYR A 302 -3.63 -6.06 13.83
C TYR A 302 -3.04 -7.30 14.54
N SER A 303 -1.71 -7.33 14.67
CA SER A 303 -1.00 -8.38 15.40
C SER A 303 -0.47 -7.85 16.73
N PRO A 304 -0.58 -8.61 17.84
CA PRO A 304 0.03 -8.26 19.13
C PRO A 304 1.56 -8.08 19.09
N VAL A 305 2.22 -8.54 18.02
CA VAL A 305 3.66 -8.31 17.79
C VAL A 305 3.94 -6.86 17.37
N VAL A 306 2.97 -6.14 16.79
CA VAL A 306 3.14 -4.78 16.27
C VAL A 306 3.66 -3.81 17.32
N PRO A 307 3.11 -3.72 18.55
CA PRO A 307 3.67 -2.86 19.59
C PRO A 307 5.12 -3.18 19.94
N LEU A 308 5.57 -4.43 19.75
CA LEU A 308 6.93 -4.83 20.07
C LEU A 308 7.93 -4.34 19.02
N LEU A 309 7.47 -4.01 17.81
CA LEU A 309 8.30 -3.44 16.75
C LEU A 309 8.86 -2.05 17.13
N ARG A 310 8.32 -1.39 18.16
CA ARG A 310 8.93 -0.17 18.73
C ARG A 310 10.38 -0.41 19.20
N PHE A 311 10.69 -1.65 19.63
CA PHE A 311 12.02 -2.00 20.13
C PHE A 311 12.93 -2.47 19.00
N ARG A 312 14.04 -1.75 18.78
CA ARG A 312 15.02 -2.06 17.73
C ARG A 312 15.58 -3.49 17.81
N LEU A 313 15.82 -3.99 19.03
CA LEU A 313 16.31 -5.36 19.24
C LEU A 313 15.29 -6.41 18.77
N VAL A 314 14.00 -6.20 19.06
CA VAL A 314 12.91 -7.06 18.57
C VAL A 314 12.87 -7.05 17.06
N ARG A 315 12.92 -5.87 16.43
CA ARG A 315 12.99 -5.76 14.96
C ARG A 315 14.18 -6.52 14.38
N GLY A 316 15.36 -6.39 14.97
CA GLY A 316 16.56 -7.11 14.55
C GLY A 316 16.49 -8.63 14.70
N LEU A 317 15.82 -9.13 15.75
CA LEU A 317 15.57 -10.56 15.96
C LEU A 317 14.53 -11.09 14.97
N LEU A 318 13.42 -10.37 14.78
CA LEU A 318 12.36 -10.74 13.85
C LEU A 318 12.82 -10.70 12.38
N ALA A 319 13.73 -9.78 12.03
CA ALA A 319 14.36 -9.76 10.72
C ALA A 319 15.17 -11.04 10.44
N ARG A 320 15.71 -11.70 11.47
CA ARG A 320 16.41 -12.99 11.35
C ARG A 320 15.45 -14.19 11.41
N ALA A 321 14.36 -14.08 12.17
CA ALA A 321 13.34 -15.12 12.35
C ALA A 321 12.20 -15.06 11.32
N ARG A 322 12.40 -14.33 10.21
CA ARG A 322 11.37 -14.02 9.22
C ARG A 322 10.55 -15.21 8.69
N PRO A 323 11.13 -16.37 8.36
CA PRO A 323 10.36 -17.50 7.86
C PRO A 323 9.24 -17.94 8.83
N LEU A 324 9.45 -17.75 10.14
CA LEU A 324 8.50 -18.11 11.18
C LEU A 324 7.31 -17.14 11.27
N LEU A 325 7.52 -15.85 10.94
CA LEU A 325 6.45 -14.85 10.89
C LEU A 325 5.44 -15.12 9.77
N ASN A 326 5.91 -15.69 8.65
CA ASN A 326 5.03 -16.06 7.54
C ASN A 326 4.04 -17.18 7.91
N MET A 327 4.33 -18.00 8.92
CA MET A 327 3.44 -19.07 9.40
C MET A 327 2.29 -18.55 10.27
N LEU A 328 2.36 -17.29 10.74
CA LEU A 328 1.32 -16.66 11.56
C LEU A 328 0.25 -15.93 10.72
N LYS A 329 0.36 -15.97 9.38
CA LYS A 329 -0.61 -15.38 8.47
C LYS A 329 -1.96 -16.10 8.62
N ARG A 330 -2.99 -15.37 9.03
CA ARG A 330 -4.38 -15.85 8.99
C ARG A 330 -5.08 -15.24 7.78
N PRO A 331 -5.83 -16.02 7.00
CA PRO A 331 -6.63 -15.47 5.92
C PRO A 331 -7.76 -14.61 6.50
N LEU A 332 -7.90 -13.39 5.99
CA LEU A 332 -8.95 -12.43 6.35
C LEU A 332 -9.16 -11.49 5.18
N GLY A 333 -10.27 -11.64 4.46
CA GLY A 333 -10.78 -10.59 3.59
C GLY A 333 -11.44 -9.51 4.44
N LEU A 334 -10.97 -8.27 4.36
CA LEU A 334 -11.57 -7.15 5.08
C LEU A 334 -11.50 -5.87 4.25
N VAL A 335 -12.66 -5.30 3.97
CA VAL A 335 -12.82 -4.02 3.30
C VAL A 335 -13.71 -3.12 4.16
N LEU A 336 -13.29 -1.87 4.33
CA LEU A 336 -14.02 -0.85 5.07
C LEU A 336 -14.60 0.17 4.10
N GLN A 337 -15.81 0.63 4.37
CA GLN A 337 -16.40 1.75 3.65
C GLN A 337 -16.39 2.99 4.56
N LEU A 338 -15.66 4.02 4.14
CA LEU A 338 -15.47 5.27 4.88
C LEU A 338 -16.26 6.41 4.22
N ARG A 339 -16.98 7.22 4.99
CA ARG A 339 -17.72 8.37 4.45
C ARG A 339 -16.76 9.46 3.96
N ALA A 340 -17.03 10.03 2.79
CA ALA A 340 -16.14 11.01 2.18
C ALA A 340 -16.03 12.34 2.95
N SER A 341 -17.05 12.75 3.70
CA SER A 341 -17.06 14.03 4.43
C SER A 341 -16.09 14.05 5.61
N ASP A 342 -16.06 12.97 6.40
CA ASP A 342 -15.47 12.93 7.74
C ASP A 342 -14.62 11.67 8.01
N GLY A 343 -14.58 10.70 7.08
CA GLY A 343 -13.86 9.45 7.25
C GLY A 343 -14.52 8.47 8.24
N GLU A 344 -15.78 8.70 8.63
CA GLU A 344 -16.51 7.80 9.51
C GLU A 344 -16.74 6.44 8.84
N LEU A 345 -16.58 5.36 9.61
CA LEU A 345 -16.86 4.01 9.14
C LEU A 345 -18.37 3.81 8.94
N ILE A 346 -18.79 3.67 7.68
CA ILE A 346 -20.18 3.39 7.28
C ILE A 346 -20.47 1.90 7.38
N ALA A 347 -19.61 1.06 6.79
CA ALA A 347 -19.86 -0.36 6.65
C ALA A 347 -18.56 -1.18 6.65
N VAL A 348 -18.69 -2.45 7.02
CA VAL A 348 -17.60 -3.43 7.13
C VAL A 348 -17.96 -4.65 6.31
N TYR A 349 -17.06 -5.03 5.41
CA TYR A 349 -17.21 -6.19 4.54
C TYR A 349 -16.10 -7.16 4.92
N ALA A 350 -16.46 -8.32 5.48
CA ALA A 350 -15.48 -9.27 5.99
C ALA A 350 -15.76 -10.71 5.54
N ASP A 351 -14.70 -11.46 5.29
CA ASP A 351 -14.68 -12.92 5.30
C ASP A 351 -13.69 -13.40 6.36
N ALA A 352 -14.18 -13.54 7.59
CA ALA A 352 -13.36 -13.80 8.77
C ALA A 352 -12.66 -15.16 8.78
N ARG A 353 -13.09 -16.11 7.93
CA ARG A 353 -12.45 -17.42 7.76
C ARG A 353 -11.60 -17.49 6.49
N GLY A 354 -11.79 -16.54 5.57
CA GLY A 354 -11.19 -16.55 4.24
C GLY A 354 -11.61 -17.75 3.40
N ASP A 355 -12.87 -18.17 3.54
CA ASP A 355 -13.41 -19.31 2.78
C ASP A 355 -13.55 -18.96 1.30
N VAL A 356 -13.85 -17.68 0.99
CA VAL A 356 -14.04 -17.14 -0.37
C VAL A 356 -13.01 -16.06 -0.66
N VAL A 357 -12.79 -15.12 0.27
CA VAL A 357 -11.80 -14.04 0.13
C VAL A 357 -10.73 -14.22 1.19
N THR A 358 -9.60 -14.83 0.81
CA THR A 358 -8.49 -15.13 1.72
C THR A 358 -7.73 -13.88 2.15
N ARG A 359 -7.69 -12.85 1.30
CA ARG A 359 -7.30 -11.47 1.61
C ARG A 359 -7.97 -10.51 0.63
N ALA A 360 -8.13 -9.24 1.02
CA ALA A 360 -8.75 -8.23 0.15
C ALA A 360 -7.88 -7.84 -1.06
N ASP A 361 -6.56 -8.10 -0.99
CA ASP A 361 -5.54 -7.93 -2.04
C ASP A 361 -5.26 -9.22 -2.85
N GLU A 362 -5.92 -10.35 -2.53
CA GLU A 362 -5.82 -11.60 -3.29
C GLU A 362 -7.07 -11.81 -4.19
N PRO A 363 -6.92 -12.34 -5.43
CA PRO A 363 -8.00 -12.45 -6.43
C PRO A 363 -9.14 -13.44 -6.13
#